data_AF-A0A9D5TEY8-F1
#
_entry.id   AF-A0A9D5TEY8-F1
#
_cell.length_a   1.000
_cell.length_b   1.000
_cell.length_c   1.000
_cell.angle_alpha   90.00
_cell.angle_beta   90.00
_cell.angle_gamma   90.00
#
_symmetry.space_group_name_H-M   'P 1'
#
loop_
_entity.id
_entity.type
_entity.pdbx_description
1 polymer ?
#
loop_
_entity_poly.entity_id
_entity_poly.type
_entity_poly.pdbx_seq_one_letter_code
_entity_poly.pdbx_strand_id
1 'polypeptide(L)'
;MKTYEEMAQSALSRGKAIRKQRKKNSKIIFGAVSVLVVCCFVTILVIGEKEPYSLKTVDGVHYIEVGSEYAPSEEDLQFNVAAPSLEFSTMDEMVDAVLNKKLDEKQLKEVYRFEKDENGRIRTVDFNNLAVPVLPNNHTLSPEVTWTGRDYYFETSVENGSTIWAYCETADLFEGLMSREYGFIYENDNATITKEETVEDRNATVVHTQTSSAELRRIIYSFQEGDTQYTIFEKYTLRSNDPSVITSEDIPRYVMVFVRNKDFYVRFQIRGLTERPSMEYLKQFNVEKFVPAEVKE
;
A
#
# COMPACT_ATOMS: atom_id res chain seq x y z
N MET A 1 -27.26 12.34 -2.08
CA MET A 1 -26.31 11.54 -2.88
C MET A 1 -26.33 12.06 -4.30
N LYS A 2 -25.17 12.40 -4.86
CA LYS A 2 -25.06 12.73 -6.29
C LYS A 2 -24.76 11.44 -7.06
N THR A 3 -25.30 11.30 -8.26
CA THR A 3 -25.02 10.11 -9.10
C THR A 3 -23.64 10.23 -9.76
N TYR A 4 -23.07 9.11 -10.20
CA TYR A 4 -21.72 9.05 -10.78
C TYR A 4 -21.54 9.96 -12.01
N GLU A 5 -22.59 10.18 -12.81
CA GLU A 5 -22.57 11.11 -13.96
C GLU A 5 -22.46 12.58 -13.54
N GLU A 6 -23.04 12.95 -12.40
CA GLU A 6 -22.98 14.32 -11.86
C GLU A 6 -21.57 14.66 -11.32
N MET A 7 -20.84 13.65 -10.85
CA MET A 7 -19.45 13.80 -10.41
C MET A 7 -18.51 14.02 -11.60
N ALA A 8 -18.74 13.33 -12.73
CA ALA A 8 -17.95 13.47 -13.96
C ALA A 8 -18.12 14.85 -14.63
N GLN A 9 -19.35 15.39 -14.68
CA GLN A 9 -19.59 16.72 -15.24
C GLN A 9 -19.04 17.87 -14.37
N SER A 10 -19.01 17.68 -13.04
CA SER A 10 -18.41 18.63 -12.10
C SER A 10 -16.89 18.76 -12.29
N ALA A 11 -16.19 17.67 -12.62
CA ALA A 11 -14.76 17.70 -12.91
C ALA A 11 -14.43 18.44 -14.23
N LEU A 12 -15.25 18.24 -15.27
CA LEU A 12 -15.07 18.89 -16.59
C LEU A 12 -15.27 20.41 -16.56
N SER A 13 -16.17 20.92 -15.72
CA SER A 13 -16.42 22.36 -15.57
C SER A 13 -15.30 23.10 -14.82
N ARG A 14 -14.70 22.47 -13.80
CA ARG A 14 -13.56 23.04 -13.03
C ARG A 14 -12.29 23.16 -13.87
N GLY A 15 -12.03 22.22 -14.78
CA GLY A 15 -10.87 22.26 -15.69
C GLY A 15 -10.88 23.44 -16.66
N LYS A 16 -12.07 23.87 -17.13
CA LYS A 16 -12.20 25.03 -18.04
C LYS A 16 -12.01 26.38 -17.32
N ALA A 17 -12.36 26.48 -16.03
CA ALA A 17 -12.19 27.70 -15.24
C ALA A 17 -10.71 27.98 -14.92
N ILE A 18 -9.94 26.94 -14.57
CA ILE A 18 -8.51 27.04 -14.22
C ILE A 18 -7.65 27.47 -15.43
N ARG A 19 -8.02 27.02 -16.64
CA ARG A 19 -7.31 27.37 -17.89
C ARG A 19 -7.52 28.84 -18.30
N LYS A 20 -8.61 29.49 -17.84
CA LYS A 20 -8.91 30.91 -18.10
C LYS A 20 -8.20 31.86 -17.11
N GLN A 21 -7.89 31.39 -15.91
CA GLN A 21 -7.24 32.18 -14.86
C GLN A 21 -5.69 32.25 -15.04
N ARG A 22 -5.06 31.19 -15.57
CA ARG A 22 -3.61 31.16 -15.83
C ARG A 22 -3.13 32.09 -16.97
N LYS A 23 -4.00 32.55 -17.87
CA LYS A 23 -3.63 33.53 -18.92
C LYS A 23 -3.63 34.99 -18.46
N LYS A 24 -4.07 35.30 -17.23
CA LYS A 24 -4.26 36.69 -16.76
C LYS A 24 -3.15 37.21 -15.83
N ASN A 25 -2.31 36.33 -15.27
CA ASN A 25 -1.35 36.70 -14.20
C ASN A 25 0.14 36.71 -14.63
N SER A 26 0.47 36.74 -15.92
CA SER A 26 1.86 36.74 -16.40
C SER A 26 2.46 38.11 -16.75
N LYS A 27 1.88 39.21 -16.27
CA LYS A 27 2.47 40.56 -16.37
C LYS A 27 2.20 41.32 -15.09
N ILE A 28 3.17 42.14 -14.65
CA ILE A 28 3.26 42.89 -13.37
C ILE A 28 4.02 42.00 -12.35
N ILE A 29 5.30 42.21 -11.97
CA ILE A 29 5.96 43.46 -11.55
C ILE A 29 7.47 43.39 -11.85
N PHE A 30 7.98 44.42 -12.51
CA PHE A 30 9.40 44.81 -12.58
C PHE A 30 9.47 46.23 -11.99
N GLY A 31 10.39 46.52 -11.05
CA GLY A 31 10.75 47.91 -10.74
C GLY A 31 11.26 48.23 -9.33
N ALA A 32 12.49 48.76 -9.29
CA ALA A 32 13.13 49.64 -8.28
C ALA A 32 13.62 49.00 -6.95
N VAL A 33 14.92 48.77 -6.70
CA VAL A 33 16.11 49.66 -6.54
C VAL A 33 16.28 50.19 -5.09
N SER A 34 17.25 49.57 -4.42
CA SER A 34 18.37 50.14 -3.62
C SER A 34 18.16 51.09 -2.44
N VAL A 35 18.88 50.78 -1.32
CA VAL A 35 19.62 51.62 -0.33
C VAL A 35 19.64 50.85 1.01
N LEU A 36 20.66 50.73 1.87
CA LEU A 36 22.12 50.88 1.88
C LEU A 36 22.56 50.48 3.31
N VAL A 37 23.65 49.70 3.45
CA VAL A 37 24.63 49.68 4.56
C VAL A 37 24.23 49.16 5.96
N VAL A 38 24.67 47.93 6.20
CA VAL A 38 25.65 47.49 7.23
C VAL A 38 25.73 48.31 8.53
N CYS A 39 25.38 47.67 9.65
CA CYS A 39 26.12 47.76 10.90
C CYS A 39 25.83 46.54 11.80
N CYS A 40 26.79 45.62 11.80
CA CYS A 40 27.37 44.97 12.98
C CYS A 40 26.50 44.12 13.94
N PHE A 41 26.91 42.86 14.03
CA PHE A 41 26.74 41.92 15.15
C PHE A 41 25.31 41.54 15.50
N VAL A 42 24.81 40.49 14.86
CA VAL A 42 24.60 39.21 15.54
C VAL A 42 24.70 38.11 14.47
N THR A 43 25.83 37.41 14.45
CA THR A 43 25.92 36.07 13.85
C THR A 43 25.10 35.13 14.74
N ILE A 44 23.78 35.19 14.62
CA ILE A 44 22.93 34.05 14.91
C ILE A 44 22.76 33.39 13.54
N LEU A 45 23.82 32.70 13.12
CA LEU A 45 23.63 31.43 12.46
C LEU A 45 23.10 30.49 13.54
N VAL A 46 21.83 30.67 13.93
CA VAL A 46 21.00 29.49 14.14
C VAL A 46 20.79 29.00 12.72
N ILE A 47 21.79 28.29 12.19
CA ILE A 47 21.51 27.12 11.39
C ILE A 47 20.83 26.21 12.40
N GLY A 48 19.53 26.44 12.62
CA GLY A 48 18.71 25.35 13.09
C GLY A 48 18.90 24.34 11.99
N GLU A 49 19.57 23.24 12.31
CA GLU A 49 19.53 22.06 11.46
C GLU A 49 18.05 21.84 11.19
N LYS A 50 17.59 22.25 10.00
CA LYS A 50 16.24 21.92 9.62
C LYS A 50 16.27 20.43 9.51
N GLU A 51 15.42 19.79 10.30
CA GLU A 51 15.29 18.35 10.24
C GLU A 51 15.07 17.96 8.77
N PRO A 52 15.76 16.91 8.28
CA PRO A 52 15.70 16.52 6.88
C PRO A 52 14.29 16.11 6.43
N TYR A 53 13.35 15.99 7.38
CA TYR A 53 11.94 15.74 7.14
C TYR A 53 11.11 16.26 8.31
N SER A 54 9.81 16.39 8.10
CA SER A 54 8.84 16.71 9.13
C SER A 54 7.59 15.85 8.97
N LEU A 55 6.93 15.55 10.09
CA LEU A 55 5.65 14.84 10.10
C LEU A 55 4.50 15.85 10.17
N LYS A 56 3.48 15.64 9.34
CA LYS A 56 2.25 16.43 9.32
C LYS A 56 1.04 15.53 9.31
N THR A 57 0.01 15.89 10.08
CA THR A 57 -1.29 15.22 10.03
C THR A 57 -2.30 16.11 9.32
N VAL A 58 -3.03 15.54 8.37
CA VAL A 58 -4.12 16.19 7.64
C VAL A 58 -5.30 15.22 7.65
N ASP A 59 -6.42 15.62 8.26
CA ASP A 59 -7.66 14.83 8.31
C ASP A 59 -7.46 13.39 8.84
N GLY A 60 -6.60 13.22 9.85
CA GLY A 60 -6.27 11.91 10.44
C GLY A 60 -5.20 11.12 9.69
N VAL A 61 -4.83 11.54 8.48
CA VAL A 61 -3.76 10.90 7.70
C VAL A 61 -2.44 11.58 7.98
N HIS A 62 -1.42 10.78 8.29
CA HIS A 62 -0.07 11.25 8.52
C HIS A 62 0.72 11.31 7.20
N TYR A 63 1.57 12.32 7.09
CA TYR A 63 2.40 12.61 5.92
C TYR A 63 3.80 12.96 6.37
N ILE A 64 4.80 12.42 5.67
CA ILE A 64 6.18 12.89 5.78
C ILE A 64 6.43 13.91 4.68
N GLU A 65 6.77 15.12 5.09
CA GLU A 65 7.28 16.17 4.22
C GLU A 65 8.81 16.13 4.28
N VAL A 66 9.42 15.85 3.14
CA VAL A 66 10.85 15.61 3.03
C VAL A 66 11.54 16.92 2.65
N GLY A 67 12.51 17.36 3.45
CA GLY A 67 13.21 18.62 3.30
C GLY A 67 14.08 18.66 2.04
N SER A 68 14.11 19.81 1.35
CA SER A 68 14.91 20.01 0.15
C SER A 68 16.43 20.07 0.37
N GLU A 69 16.87 20.13 1.63
CA GLU A 69 18.27 20.35 2.00
C GLU A 69 19.08 19.04 2.05
N TYR A 70 18.45 17.87 2.18
CA TYR A 70 19.10 16.58 1.99
C TYR A 70 18.80 16.09 0.57
N ALA A 71 19.75 16.29 -0.33
CA ALA A 71 19.71 15.73 -1.68
C ALA A 71 20.65 14.51 -1.70
N PRO A 72 20.14 13.27 -1.77
CA PRO A 72 21.01 12.12 -1.96
C PRO A 72 21.82 12.32 -3.24
N SER A 73 23.08 11.91 -3.25
CA SER A 73 23.94 12.07 -4.43
C SER A 73 23.38 11.27 -5.63
N GLU A 74 23.78 11.61 -6.86
CA GLU A 74 23.37 10.84 -8.04
C GLU A 74 23.81 9.37 -7.94
N GLU A 75 24.91 9.07 -7.25
CA GLU A 75 25.34 7.70 -6.94
C GLU A 75 24.41 7.02 -5.92
N ASP A 76 23.90 7.76 -4.93
CA ASP A 76 22.90 7.26 -3.97
C ASP A 76 21.55 6.92 -4.64
N LEU A 77 21.27 7.42 -5.84
CA LEU A 77 20.03 7.15 -6.59
C LEU A 77 20.17 6.03 -7.64
N GLN A 78 21.38 5.48 -7.82
CA GLN A 78 21.64 4.46 -8.83
C GLN A 78 21.52 3.04 -8.27
N PHE A 79 20.30 2.52 -8.15
CA PHE A 79 20.07 1.08 -8.14
C PHE A 79 18.74 0.71 -8.81
N ASN A 80 18.74 -0.47 -9.42
CA ASN A 80 17.62 -1.12 -10.08
C ASN A 80 16.81 -1.85 -8.98
N VAL A 81 15.97 -1.14 -8.22
CA VAL A 81 15.43 -1.67 -6.95
C VAL A 81 13.92 -1.90 -7.04
N ALA A 82 13.47 -2.96 -6.38
CA ALA A 82 12.08 -3.16 -5.99
C ALA A 82 11.45 -1.86 -5.41
N ALA A 83 10.12 -1.83 -5.28
CA ALA A 83 9.45 -0.70 -4.63
C ALA A 83 10.17 -0.35 -3.32
N PRO A 84 10.56 0.92 -3.11
CA PRO A 84 11.42 1.28 -1.99
C PRO A 84 10.72 0.94 -0.68
N SER A 85 11.49 0.42 0.27
CA SER A 85 10.97 -0.06 1.56
C SER A 85 11.96 0.15 2.69
N LEU A 86 11.44 0.25 3.90
CA LEU A 86 12.18 0.34 5.16
C LEU A 86 11.88 -0.88 6.01
N GLU A 87 12.89 -1.40 6.69
CA GLU A 87 12.76 -2.54 7.60
C GLU A 87 13.01 -2.09 9.04
N PHE A 88 12.13 -2.49 9.95
CA PHE A 88 12.19 -2.22 11.38
C PHE A 88 12.06 -3.53 12.15
N SER A 89 12.71 -3.67 13.30
CA SER A 89 12.70 -4.94 14.03
C SER A 89 11.37 -5.25 14.70
N THR A 90 10.55 -4.22 14.95
CA THR A 90 9.20 -4.33 15.53
C THR A 90 8.29 -3.20 15.04
N MET A 91 6.98 -3.35 15.26
CA MET A 91 5.99 -2.29 15.03
C MET A 91 6.28 -1.04 15.88
N ASP A 92 6.65 -1.23 17.15
CA ASP A 92 6.96 -0.12 18.07
C ASP A 92 8.16 0.70 17.56
N GLU A 93 9.21 0.03 17.06
CA GLU A 93 10.37 0.71 16.48
C GLU A 93 10.00 1.50 15.21
N MET A 94 9.15 0.95 14.35
CA MET A 94 8.65 1.67 13.17
C MET A 94 7.88 2.93 13.59
N VAL A 95 6.97 2.80 14.55
CA VAL A 95 6.15 3.91 15.04
C VAL A 95 7.02 4.98 15.71
N ASP A 96 7.94 4.59 16.60
CA ASP A 96 8.86 5.50 17.28
C ASP A 96 9.77 6.23 16.28
N ALA A 97 10.33 5.51 15.31
CA ALA A 97 11.21 6.10 14.31
C ALA A 97 10.52 7.16 13.46
N VAL A 98 9.28 6.92 13.03
CA VAL A 98 8.52 7.86 12.21
C VAL A 98 7.95 9.02 13.03
N LEU A 99 7.33 8.74 14.19
CA LEU A 99 6.67 9.77 15.01
C LEU A 99 7.68 10.68 15.71
N ASN A 100 8.78 10.14 16.22
CA ASN A 100 9.79 10.88 16.98
C ASN A 100 11.00 11.30 16.15
N LYS A 101 10.89 11.20 14.82
CA LYS A 101 11.90 11.64 13.85
C LYS A 101 13.29 11.03 14.08
N LYS A 102 13.35 9.72 14.33
CA LYS A 102 14.60 8.98 14.63
C LYS A 102 15.14 8.13 13.48
N LEU A 103 14.70 8.36 12.25
CA LEU A 103 15.25 7.67 11.07
C LEU A 103 16.74 7.96 10.91
N ASP A 104 17.54 6.91 10.71
CA ASP A 104 18.97 7.04 10.43
C ASP A 104 19.24 7.52 8.99
N GLU A 105 20.50 7.84 8.67
CA GLU A 105 20.86 8.35 7.34
C GLU A 105 20.49 7.39 6.20
N LYS A 106 20.64 6.07 6.39
CA LYS A 106 20.33 5.06 5.38
C LYS A 106 18.81 4.97 5.18
N GLN A 107 18.05 4.95 6.26
CA GLN A 107 16.59 4.93 6.22
C GLN A 107 16.05 6.21 5.57
N LEU A 108 16.66 7.36 5.86
CA LEU A 108 16.32 8.61 5.20
C LEU A 108 16.50 8.50 3.69
N LYS A 109 17.64 8.00 3.20
CA LYS A 109 17.86 7.79 1.75
C LYS A 109 16.74 6.99 1.09
N GLU A 110 16.21 5.95 1.75
CA GLU A 110 15.09 5.17 1.21
C GLU A 110 13.77 5.95 1.23
N VAL A 111 13.47 6.71 2.29
CA VAL A 111 12.29 7.61 2.34
C VAL A 111 12.32 8.59 1.15
N TYR A 112 13.49 9.13 0.80
CA TYR A 112 13.62 10.03 -0.35
C TYR A 112 13.22 9.38 -1.69
N ARG A 113 13.31 8.06 -1.80
CA ARG A 113 12.94 7.30 -3.00
C ARG A 113 11.44 6.99 -3.06
N PHE A 114 10.69 7.15 -1.97
CA PHE A 114 9.25 6.92 -1.97
C PHE A 114 8.52 7.91 -2.89
N GLU A 115 7.43 7.46 -3.47
CA GLU A 115 6.54 8.29 -4.29
C GLU A 115 5.95 9.43 -3.45
N LYS A 116 5.97 10.64 -4.01
CA LYS A 116 5.47 11.86 -3.38
C LYS A 116 4.18 12.31 -4.08
N ASP A 117 3.23 12.82 -3.31
CA ASP A 117 2.01 13.44 -3.83
C ASP A 117 2.29 14.76 -4.57
N GLU A 118 1.27 15.41 -5.11
CA GLU A 118 1.40 16.69 -5.82
C GLU A 118 1.95 17.85 -4.96
N ASN A 119 1.96 17.68 -3.64
CA ASN A 119 2.51 18.63 -2.67
C ASN A 119 3.90 18.22 -2.19
N GLY A 120 4.50 17.17 -2.76
CA GLY A 120 5.82 16.67 -2.38
C GLY A 120 5.82 15.82 -1.11
N ARG A 121 4.67 15.34 -0.64
CA ARG A 121 4.54 14.59 0.61
C ARG A 121 4.42 13.09 0.38
N ILE A 122 5.01 12.32 1.28
CA ILE A 122 4.85 10.87 1.34
C ILE A 122 3.70 10.60 2.31
N ARG A 123 2.61 10.01 1.82
CA ARG A 123 1.53 9.51 2.68
C ARG A 123 2.08 8.35 3.50
N THR A 124 1.94 8.42 4.83
CA THR A 124 2.26 7.29 5.72
C THR A 124 1.00 6.52 6.09
N VAL A 125 1.16 5.41 6.82
CA VAL A 125 0.04 4.74 7.47
C VAL A 125 -0.58 5.62 8.55
N ASP A 126 -1.89 5.44 8.78
CA ASP A 126 -2.60 6.11 9.87
C ASP A 126 -2.25 5.44 11.20
N PHE A 127 -1.40 6.10 11.99
CA PHE A 127 -0.91 5.59 13.26
C PHE A 127 -2.02 5.33 14.30
N ASN A 128 -3.18 5.98 14.17
CA ASN A 128 -4.29 5.79 15.11
C ASN A 128 -5.08 4.49 14.83
N ASN A 129 -4.93 3.95 13.62
CA ASN A 129 -5.67 2.81 13.10
C ASN A 129 -4.75 1.71 12.54
N LEU A 130 -3.56 1.55 13.13
CA LEU A 130 -2.66 0.46 12.78
C LEU A 130 -3.31 -0.90 13.07
N ALA A 131 -3.19 -1.80 12.11
CA ALA A 131 -3.64 -3.17 12.15
C ALA A 131 -2.49 -4.14 12.45
N VAL A 132 -2.76 -5.22 13.17
CA VAL A 132 -1.85 -6.36 13.33
C VAL A 132 -2.52 -7.58 12.70
N PRO A 133 -1.82 -8.31 11.80
CA PRO A 133 -2.38 -9.52 11.24
C PRO A 133 -2.41 -10.64 12.28
N VAL A 134 -3.49 -11.41 12.28
CA VAL A 134 -3.58 -12.66 13.03
C VAL A 134 -3.49 -13.81 12.04
N LEU A 135 -2.56 -14.74 12.28
CA LEU A 135 -2.35 -15.91 11.43
C LEU A 135 -3.00 -17.18 12.03
N PRO A 136 -3.29 -18.19 11.19
CA PRO A 136 -3.69 -19.51 11.65
C PRO A 136 -2.67 -20.17 12.58
N ASN A 137 -3.15 -21.06 13.46
CA ASN A 137 -2.39 -21.68 14.55
C ASN A 137 -0.95 -22.12 14.17
N ASN A 138 0.00 -21.82 15.07
CA ASN A 138 1.45 -22.09 14.99
C ASN A 138 2.26 -21.30 13.97
N HIS A 139 1.66 -20.40 13.19
CA HIS A 139 2.42 -19.47 12.37
C HIS A 139 2.77 -18.22 13.18
N THR A 140 4.06 -17.91 13.23
CA THR A 140 4.55 -16.67 13.82
C THR A 140 5.00 -15.76 12.69
N LEU A 141 4.48 -14.54 12.66
CA LEU A 141 5.00 -13.50 11.77
C LEU A 141 6.46 -13.24 12.09
N SER A 142 7.25 -12.88 11.07
CA SER A 142 8.54 -12.24 11.32
C SER A 142 8.33 -11.08 12.29
N PRO A 143 9.18 -10.92 13.32
CA PRO A 143 9.12 -9.73 14.15
C PRO A 143 9.39 -8.46 13.33
N GLU A 144 10.14 -8.60 12.23
CA GLU A 144 10.48 -7.50 11.34
C GLU A 144 9.27 -7.00 10.55
N VAL A 145 9.12 -5.68 10.53
CA VAL A 145 8.08 -4.94 9.83
C VAL A 145 8.70 -4.21 8.66
N THR A 146 8.13 -4.40 7.47
CA THR A 146 8.57 -3.68 6.28
C THR A 146 7.55 -2.59 5.91
N TRP A 147 7.97 -1.33 5.87
CA TRP A 147 7.14 -0.17 5.51
C TRP A 147 7.47 0.31 4.08
N THR A 148 6.46 0.47 3.22
CA THR A 148 6.63 0.86 1.80
C THR A 148 6.12 2.27 1.49
N GLY A 149 5.96 3.09 2.53
CA GLY A 149 5.38 4.42 2.43
C GLY A 149 3.89 4.39 2.73
N ARG A 150 3.11 3.66 1.94
CA ARG A 150 1.64 3.69 2.02
C ARG A 150 1.01 2.54 2.80
N ASP A 151 1.76 1.46 3.00
CA ASP A 151 1.39 0.30 3.80
C ASP A 151 2.63 -0.22 4.54
N TYR A 152 2.41 -1.16 5.45
CA TYR A 152 3.45 -2.03 5.97
C TYR A 152 3.02 -3.48 5.86
N TYR A 153 3.99 -4.38 5.88
CA TYR A 153 3.70 -5.79 5.86
C TYR A 153 4.64 -6.57 6.76
N PHE A 154 4.17 -7.77 7.08
CA PHE A 154 4.93 -8.81 7.76
C PHE A 154 5.04 -10.01 6.84
N GLU A 155 6.14 -10.74 6.94
CA GLU A 155 6.33 -11.99 6.21
C GLU A 155 6.48 -13.15 7.18
N THR A 156 6.01 -14.32 6.80
CA THR A 156 6.37 -15.57 7.47
C THR A 156 6.54 -16.70 6.45
N SER A 157 7.49 -17.58 6.74
CA SER A 157 7.66 -18.85 6.03
C SER A 157 7.10 -19.97 6.90
N VAL A 158 6.21 -20.77 6.31
CA VAL A 158 5.56 -21.90 6.96
C VAL A 158 6.36 -23.18 6.71
N GLU A 159 6.39 -24.09 7.67
CA GLU A 159 7.16 -25.35 7.62
C GLU A 159 6.88 -26.22 6.37
N ASN A 160 5.68 -26.12 5.79
CA ASN A 160 5.30 -26.82 4.56
C ASN A 160 5.84 -26.18 3.26
N GLY A 161 6.68 -25.13 3.38
CA GLY A 161 7.25 -24.40 2.25
C GLY A 161 6.36 -23.30 1.67
N SER A 162 5.18 -23.06 2.26
CA SER A 162 4.37 -21.89 1.91
C SER A 162 4.92 -20.61 2.53
N THR A 163 4.76 -19.48 1.85
CA THR A 163 5.09 -18.16 2.38
C THR A 163 3.82 -17.33 2.45
N ILE A 164 3.64 -16.63 3.58
CA ILE A 164 2.53 -15.74 3.84
C ILE A 164 3.07 -14.32 4.00
N TRP A 165 2.58 -13.40 3.17
CA TRP A 165 2.74 -11.97 3.38
C TRP A 165 1.45 -11.40 3.89
N ALA A 166 1.51 -10.65 4.98
CA ALA A 166 0.37 -9.96 5.56
C ALA A 166 0.55 -8.46 5.40
N TYR A 167 -0.14 -7.87 4.42
CA TYR A 167 -0.12 -6.44 4.11
C TYR A 167 -1.20 -5.72 4.92
N CYS A 168 -0.79 -4.79 5.77
CA CYS A 168 -1.68 -3.93 6.53
C CYS A 168 -1.82 -2.60 5.81
N GLU A 169 -3.03 -2.30 5.37
CA GLU A 169 -3.29 -1.29 4.35
C GLU A 169 -4.24 -0.22 4.87
N THR A 170 -4.15 0.99 4.31
CA THR A 170 -5.23 1.98 4.51
C THR A 170 -6.50 1.53 3.79
N ALA A 171 -7.67 2.00 4.22
CA ALA A 171 -8.95 1.68 3.58
C ALA A 171 -8.91 1.94 2.06
N ASP A 172 -8.41 3.10 1.64
CA ASP A 172 -8.30 3.46 0.22
C ASP A 172 -7.44 2.48 -0.57
N LEU A 173 -6.31 2.06 0.01
CA LEU A 173 -5.37 1.15 -0.64
C LEU A 173 -5.96 -0.26 -0.72
N PHE A 174 -6.58 -0.73 0.36
CA PHE A 174 -7.24 -2.03 0.41
C PHE A 174 -8.35 -2.15 -0.62
N GLU A 175 -9.26 -1.17 -0.66
CA GLU A 175 -10.37 -1.15 -1.63
C GLU A 175 -9.85 -0.97 -3.07
N GLY A 176 -8.84 -0.14 -3.28
CA GLY A 176 -8.19 0.02 -4.58
C GLY A 176 -7.52 -1.26 -5.08
N LEU A 177 -6.83 -1.99 -4.19
CA LEU A 177 -6.20 -3.27 -4.51
C LEU A 177 -7.24 -4.35 -4.79
N MET A 178 -8.29 -4.43 -3.98
CA MET A 178 -9.39 -5.35 -4.24
C MET A 178 -10.06 -5.06 -5.58
N SER A 179 -10.35 -3.78 -5.89
CA SER A 179 -10.88 -3.36 -7.19
C SER A 179 -9.94 -3.72 -8.34
N ARG A 180 -8.62 -3.58 -8.15
CA ARG A 180 -7.62 -3.99 -9.15
C ARG A 180 -7.62 -5.51 -9.35
N GLU A 181 -7.80 -6.29 -8.30
CA GLU A 181 -7.90 -7.75 -8.41
C GLU A 181 -9.14 -8.20 -9.18
N TYR A 182 -10.27 -7.52 -8.98
CA TYR A 182 -11.45 -7.70 -9.84
C TYR A 182 -11.18 -7.23 -11.28
N GLY A 183 -10.59 -6.04 -11.47
CA GLY A 183 -10.24 -5.50 -12.78
C GLY A 183 -9.31 -6.43 -13.57
N PHE A 184 -8.33 -7.07 -12.93
CA PHE A 184 -7.48 -8.05 -13.61
C PHE A 184 -8.22 -9.26 -14.18
N ILE A 185 -9.43 -9.54 -13.71
CA ILE A 185 -10.25 -10.66 -14.18
C ILE A 185 -11.05 -10.24 -15.41
N TYR A 186 -11.61 -9.03 -15.42
CA TYR A 186 -12.58 -8.58 -16.43
C TYR A 186 -12.03 -7.56 -17.44
N GLU A 187 -11.01 -6.81 -17.06
CA GLU A 187 -10.50 -5.63 -17.79
C GLU A 187 -9.06 -5.84 -18.29
N ASN A 188 -8.51 -7.05 -18.17
CA ASN A 188 -7.19 -7.34 -18.71
C ASN A 188 -7.27 -7.59 -20.21
N ASP A 189 -6.93 -6.59 -21.02
CA ASP A 189 -6.99 -6.61 -22.50
C ASP A 189 -6.30 -7.82 -23.15
N ASN A 190 -5.37 -8.48 -22.44
CA ASN A 190 -4.65 -9.65 -22.95
C ASN A 190 -5.28 -11.00 -22.56
N ALA A 191 -6.43 -10.98 -21.87
CA ALA A 191 -7.13 -12.17 -21.40
C ALA A 191 -8.57 -12.19 -21.94
N THR A 192 -8.95 -13.29 -22.58
CA THR A 192 -10.33 -13.55 -22.99
C THR A 192 -11.02 -14.39 -21.92
N ILE A 193 -12.18 -13.96 -21.43
CA ILE A 193 -13.03 -14.80 -20.57
C ILE A 193 -13.63 -15.90 -21.45
N THR A 194 -13.34 -17.15 -21.12
CA THR A 194 -13.81 -18.32 -21.88
C THR A 194 -15.01 -19.00 -21.23
N LYS A 195 -15.15 -18.87 -19.91
CA LYS A 195 -16.27 -19.40 -19.13
C LYS A 195 -16.40 -18.60 -17.84
N GLU A 196 -17.64 -18.33 -17.44
CA GLU A 196 -17.98 -17.77 -16.14
C GLU A 196 -19.13 -18.60 -15.56
N GLU A 197 -19.00 -18.99 -14.30
CA GLU A 197 -20.01 -19.78 -13.59
C GLU A 197 -20.11 -19.36 -12.13
N THR A 198 -21.34 -19.36 -11.61
CA THR A 198 -21.60 -19.19 -10.19
C THR A 198 -21.75 -20.58 -9.56
N VAL A 199 -20.98 -20.84 -8.50
CA VAL A 199 -21.07 -22.10 -7.74
C VAL A 199 -21.84 -21.80 -6.47
N GLU A 200 -23.09 -22.29 -6.41
CA GLU A 200 -24.05 -21.95 -5.36
C GLU A 200 -23.65 -22.49 -3.97
N ASP A 201 -22.90 -23.60 -3.90
CA ASP A 201 -22.51 -24.26 -2.64
C ASP A 201 -21.72 -23.34 -1.68
N ARG A 202 -21.04 -22.34 -2.24
CA ARG A 202 -20.18 -21.41 -1.52
C ARG A 202 -20.38 -19.95 -1.96
N ASN A 203 -21.41 -19.69 -2.76
CA ASN A 203 -21.65 -18.40 -3.42
C ASN A 203 -20.38 -17.84 -4.09
N ALA A 204 -19.66 -18.71 -4.82
CA ALA A 204 -18.44 -18.31 -5.52
C ALA A 204 -18.73 -17.94 -6.97
N THR A 205 -17.98 -16.97 -7.48
CA THR A 205 -17.82 -16.73 -8.92
C THR A 205 -16.54 -17.41 -9.38
N VAL A 206 -16.65 -18.27 -10.38
CA VAL A 206 -15.53 -18.92 -11.04
C VAL A 206 -15.40 -18.35 -12.45
N VAL A 207 -14.25 -17.76 -12.74
CA VAL A 207 -13.95 -17.17 -14.04
C VAL A 207 -12.76 -17.89 -14.64
N HIS A 208 -12.95 -18.42 -15.85
CA HIS A 208 -11.90 -18.96 -16.69
C HIS A 208 -11.47 -17.90 -17.69
N THR A 209 -10.17 -17.65 -17.74
CA THR A 209 -9.57 -16.74 -18.72
C THR A 209 -8.47 -17.43 -19.50
N GLN A 210 -8.32 -17.04 -20.75
CA GLN A 210 -7.26 -17.52 -21.63
C GLN A 210 -6.48 -16.32 -22.15
N THR A 211 -5.16 -16.39 -22.03
CA THR A 211 -4.23 -15.47 -22.69
C THR A 211 -3.50 -16.21 -23.82
N SER A 212 -2.65 -15.51 -24.56
CA SER A 212 -1.74 -16.14 -25.53
C SER A 212 -0.73 -17.10 -24.90
N SER A 213 -0.50 -17.01 -23.59
CA SER A 213 0.56 -17.73 -22.87
C SER A 213 0.06 -18.68 -21.79
N ALA A 214 -1.20 -18.59 -21.35
CA ALA A 214 -1.72 -19.37 -20.25
C ALA A 214 -3.24 -19.55 -20.30
N GLU A 215 -3.71 -20.61 -19.65
CA GLU A 215 -5.11 -20.80 -19.26
C GLU A 215 -5.19 -20.66 -17.74
N LEU A 216 -6.12 -19.83 -17.28
CA LEU A 216 -6.22 -19.40 -15.89
C LEU A 216 -7.63 -19.65 -15.38
N ARG A 217 -7.73 -19.97 -14.09
CA ARG A 217 -9.00 -19.98 -13.37
C ARG A 217 -8.88 -19.12 -12.13
N ARG A 218 -9.94 -18.35 -11.86
CA ARG A 218 -10.06 -17.49 -10.69
C ARG A 218 -11.33 -17.89 -9.97
N ILE A 219 -11.23 -18.11 -8.67
CA ILE A 219 -12.38 -18.40 -7.82
C ILE A 219 -12.45 -17.26 -6.81
N ILE A 220 -13.59 -16.59 -6.76
CA ILE A 220 -13.84 -15.45 -5.89
C ILE A 220 -15.05 -15.75 -5.04
N TYR A 221 -14.95 -15.56 -3.74
CA TYR A 221 -16.09 -15.66 -2.84
C TYR A 221 -15.87 -14.81 -1.60
N SER A 222 -16.97 -14.38 -1.01
CA SER A 222 -16.96 -13.62 0.24
C SER A 222 -17.83 -14.32 1.27
N PHE A 223 -17.43 -14.22 2.52
CA PHE A 223 -18.23 -14.67 3.66
C PHE A 223 -18.02 -13.73 4.84
N GLN A 224 -18.85 -13.87 5.86
CA GLN A 224 -18.81 -13.04 7.06
C GLN A 224 -18.81 -13.94 8.30
N GLU A 225 -17.93 -13.62 9.24
CA GLU A 225 -17.82 -14.30 10.55
C GLU A 225 -17.86 -13.21 11.63
N GLY A 226 -19.01 -13.07 12.30
CA GLY A 226 -19.25 -11.94 13.20
C GLY A 226 -19.08 -10.58 12.51
N ASP A 227 -18.22 -9.73 13.06
CA ASP A 227 -17.91 -8.40 12.53
C ASP A 227 -16.83 -8.41 11.42
N THR A 228 -16.22 -9.57 11.15
CA THR A 228 -15.16 -9.68 10.14
C THR A 228 -15.74 -10.12 8.79
N GLN A 229 -15.44 -9.35 7.76
CA GLN A 229 -15.71 -9.70 6.37
C GLN A 229 -14.46 -10.27 5.71
N TYR A 230 -14.67 -11.34 4.95
CA TYR A 230 -13.66 -12.01 4.16
C TYR A 230 -14.00 -11.95 2.69
N THR A 231 -13.01 -11.66 1.86
CA THR A 231 -13.08 -11.84 0.41
C THR A 231 -11.86 -12.64 -0.03
N ILE A 232 -12.10 -13.80 -0.63
CA ILE A 232 -11.07 -14.74 -1.03
C ILE A 232 -10.91 -14.71 -2.54
N PHE A 233 -9.67 -14.66 -2.99
CA PHE A 233 -9.29 -14.85 -4.38
C PHE A 233 -8.33 -16.03 -4.49
N GLU A 234 -8.79 -17.13 -5.07
CA GLU A 234 -7.94 -18.25 -5.42
C GLU A 234 -7.51 -18.13 -6.88
N LYS A 235 -6.20 -18.22 -7.14
CA LYS A 235 -5.66 -18.04 -8.48
C LYS A 235 -4.97 -19.31 -8.97
N TYR A 236 -5.58 -19.94 -9.95
CA TYR A 236 -5.08 -21.14 -10.61
C TYR A 236 -4.38 -20.79 -11.93
N THR A 237 -3.32 -21.51 -12.23
CA THR A 237 -2.79 -21.62 -13.59
C THR A 237 -3.07 -23.04 -14.05
N LEU A 238 -4.00 -23.20 -14.98
CA LEU A 238 -4.41 -24.51 -15.50
C LEU A 238 -3.41 -25.00 -16.55
N ARG A 239 -2.92 -24.06 -17.38
CA ARG A 239 -1.92 -24.32 -18.42
C ARG A 239 -1.01 -23.10 -18.58
N SER A 240 0.24 -23.34 -18.95
CA SER A 240 1.22 -22.29 -19.26
C SER A 240 2.14 -22.75 -20.39
N ASN A 241 2.53 -21.83 -21.27
CA ASN A 241 3.58 -22.05 -22.27
C ASN A 241 4.99 -21.94 -21.67
N ASP A 242 5.12 -21.31 -20.50
CA ASP A 242 6.36 -21.26 -19.72
C ASP A 242 6.47 -22.53 -18.85
N PRO A 243 7.46 -23.40 -19.08
CA PRO A 243 7.63 -24.66 -18.35
C PRO A 243 8.08 -24.48 -16.90
N SER A 244 8.55 -23.29 -16.51
CA SER A 244 8.91 -22.98 -15.12
C SER A 244 7.70 -22.72 -14.22
N VAL A 245 6.52 -22.52 -14.83
CA VAL A 245 5.27 -22.26 -14.12
C VAL A 245 4.60 -23.57 -13.72
N ILE A 246 4.46 -23.77 -12.41
CA ILE A 246 3.66 -24.86 -11.85
C ILE A 246 2.19 -24.64 -12.21
N THR A 247 1.57 -25.65 -12.82
CA THR A 247 0.15 -25.68 -13.19
C THR A 247 -0.61 -26.70 -12.35
N SER A 248 -1.85 -26.40 -11.98
CA SER A 248 -2.71 -27.33 -11.24
C SER A 248 -4.19 -26.95 -11.40
N GLU A 249 -5.04 -27.97 -11.48
CA GLU A 249 -6.50 -27.82 -11.42
C GLU A 249 -7.05 -27.87 -9.99
N ASP A 250 -6.28 -28.38 -9.02
CA ASP A 250 -6.77 -28.63 -7.66
C ASP A 250 -6.17 -27.65 -6.64
N ILE A 251 -4.90 -27.29 -6.83
CA ILE A 251 -4.14 -26.45 -5.92
C ILE A 251 -3.96 -25.07 -6.54
N PRO A 252 -4.41 -23.99 -5.88
CA PRO A 252 -4.19 -22.64 -6.40
C PRO A 252 -2.71 -22.30 -6.34
N ARG A 253 -2.23 -21.58 -7.36
CA ARG A 253 -0.85 -21.06 -7.37
C ARG A 253 -0.62 -20.08 -6.23
N TYR A 254 -1.64 -19.29 -5.91
CA TYR A 254 -1.68 -18.48 -4.70
C TYR A 254 -3.12 -18.16 -4.32
N VAL A 255 -3.30 -17.86 -3.04
CA VAL A 255 -4.57 -17.38 -2.47
C VAL A 255 -4.35 -16.00 -1.88
N MET A 256 -5.27 -15.09 -2.13
CA MET A 256 -5.34 -13.82 -1.40
C MET A 256 -6.57 -13.82 -0.50
N VAL A 257 -6.37 -13.40 0.75
CA VAL A 257 -7.41 -13.27 1.76
C VAL A 257 -7.49 -11.79 2.12
N PHE A 258 -8.53 -11.12 1.65
CA PHE A 258 -8.85 -9.75 2.08
C PHE A 258 -9.71 -9.85 3.32
N VAL A 259 -9.20 -9.31 4.43
CA VAL A 259 -9.88 -9.31 5.73
C VAL A 259 -10.15 -7.87 6.12
N ARG A 260 -11.42 -7.58 6.44
CA ARG A 260 -11.86 -6.30 6.97
C ARG A 260 -12.61 -6.53 8.27
N ASN A 261 -12.19 -5.88 9.35
CA ASN A 261 -12.95 -5.79 10.60
C ASN A 261 -13.00 -4.32 11.03
N LYS A 262 -14.20 -3.72 10.99
CA LYS A 262 -14.40 -2.29 11.26
C LYS A 262 -13.48 -1.43 10.40
N ASP A 263 -12.57 -0.68 11.01
CA ASP A 263 -11.63 0.23 10.36
C ASP A 263 -10.25 -0.39 10.11
N PHE A 264 -10.10 -1.70 10.28
CA PHE A 264 -8.84 -2.42 10.09
C PHE A 264 -8.89 -3.31 8.85
N TYR A 265 -7.85 -3.19 8.02
CA TYR A 265 -7.78 -3.76 6.69
C TYR A 265 -6.46 -4.52 6.53
N VAL A 266 -6.54 -5.82 6.30
CA VAL A 266 -5.37 -6.67 6.06
C VAL A 266 -5.61 -7.56 4.86
N ARG A 267 -4.63 -7.60 3.98
CA ARG A 267 -4.57 -8.53 2.85
C ARG A 267 -3.47 -9.54 3.09
N PHE A 268 -3.84 -10.81 3.17
CA PHE A 268 -2.87 -11.91 3.18
C PHE A 268 -2.65 -12.43 1.78
N GLN A 269 -1.40 -12.64 1.40
CA GLN A 269 -1.02 -13.38 0.20
C GLN A 269 -0.31 -14.67 0.60
N ILE A 270 -0.86 -15.81 0.18
CA ILE A 270 -0.31 -17.14 0.48
C ILE A 270 0.21 -17.75 -0.82
N ARG A 271 1.50 -18.12 -0.85
CA ARG A 271 2.15 -18.79 -2.00
C ARG A 271 2.81 -20.09 -1.56
N GLY A 272 3.20 -20.93 -2.52
CA GLY A 272 3.91 -22.18 -2.24
C GLY A 272 2.99 -23.25 -1.63
N LEU A 273 1.70 -23.20 -1.96
CA LEU A 273 0.69 -24.13 -1.45
C LEU A 273 0.92 -25.55 -1.98
N THR A 274 0.86 -26.53 -1.08
CA THR A 274 0.91 -27.97 -1.40
C THR A 274 -0.48 -28.60 -1.47
N GLU A 275 -1.48 -27.92 -0.93
CA GLU A 275 -2.90 -28.29 -0.98
C GLU A 275 -3.76 -27.03 -1.04
N ARG A 276 -5.03 -27.18 -1.44
CA ARG A 276 -5.98 -26.08 -1.41
C ARG A 276 -6.38 -25.77 0.04
N PRO A 277 -6.24 -24.52 0.52
CA PRO A 277 -6.66 -24.15 1.87
C PRO A 277 -8.15 -24.43 2.11
N SER A 278 -8.46 -25.05 3.25
CA SER A 278 -9.85 -25.27 3.66
C SER A 278 -10.50 -23.97 4.13
N MET A 279 -11.84 -23.91 4.11
CA MET A 279 -12.55 -22.76 4.66
C MET A 279 -12.25 -22.54 6.14
N GLU A 280 -12.14 -23.62 6.93
CA GLU A 280 -11.81 -23.55 8.36
C GLU A 280 -10.39 -23.04 8.62
N TYR A 281 -9.45 -23.26 7.69
CA TYR A 281 -8.14 -22.62 7.74
C TYR A 281 -8.23 -21.13 7.39
N LEU A 282 -8.95 -20.78 6.32
CA LEU A 282 -9.08 -19.40 5.85
C LEU A 282 -9.78 -18.48 6.86
N LYS A 283 -10.72 -19.00 7.66
CA LYS A 283 -11.39 -18.25 8.73
C LYS A 283 -10.46 -17.85 9.89
N GLN A 284 -9.31 -18.49 10.04
CA GLN A 284 -8.37 -18.19 11.13
C GLN A 284 -7.50 -16.97 10.83
N PHE A 285 -7.41 -16.54 9.57
CA PHE A 285 -6.83 -15.23 9.26
C PHE A 285 -7.72 -14.15 9.86
N ASN A 286 -7.14 -13.19 10.56
CA ASN A 286 -7.89 -12.09 11.13
C ASN A 286 -7.06 -10.81 11.22
N VAL A 287 -7.67 -9.74 11.71
CA VAL A 287 -7.01 -8.47 11.95
C VAL A 287 -7.40 -7.94 13.32
N GLU A 288 -6.42 -7.42 14.05
CA GLU A 288 -6.60 -6.75 15.32
C GLU A 288 -6.04 -5.33 15.28
N LYS A 289 -6.51 -4.47 16.20
CA LYS A 289 -5.93 -3.15 16.38
C LYS A 289 -4.56 -3.28 17.06
N PHE A 290 -3.55 -2.59 16.54
CA PHE A 290 -2.30 -2.39 17.25
C PHE A 290 -2.51 -1.49 18.48
N VAL A 291 -2.13 -1.98 19.64
CA VAL A 291 -2.11 -1.22 20.89
C VAL A 291 -0.66 -1.15 21.34
N PRO A 292 -0.02 0.03 21.32
CA PRO A 292 1.34 0.19 21.84
C PRO A 292 1.40 -0.29 23.29
N ALA A 293 2.48 -0.95 23.68
CA ALA A 293 2.69 -1.25 25.09
C ALA A 293 2.64 0.06 25.88
N GLU A 294 1.84 0.12 26.96
CA GLU A 294 1.81 1.30 27.83
C GLU A 294 3.24 1.65 28.25
N VAL A 295 3.70 2.83 27.86
CA VAL A 295 4.92 3.41 28.41
C VAL A 295 4.61 3.64 29.89
N LYS A 296 5.15 2.79 30.77
CA LYS A 296 5.12 3.06 32.20
C LYS A 296 5.88 4.35 32.44
N GLU A 297 5.14 5.43 32.74
CA GLU A 297 5.69 6.68 33.27
C GLU A 297 6.42 6.44 34.60
#